data_AF-H7EJU9-F1
#
_entry.id   AF-H7EJU9-F1
#
_cell.length_a   1.000
_cell.length_b   1.000
_cell.length_c   1.000
_cell.angle_alpha   90.00
_cell.angle_beta   90.00
_cell.angle_gamma   90.00
#
_symmetry.space_group_name_H-M   'P 1'
#
loop_
_entity.id
_entity.type
_entity.pdbx_description
1 polymer ?
#
loop_
_entity_poly.entity_id
_entity_poly.type
_entity_poly.pdbx_seq_one_letter_code
_entity_poly.pdbx_strand_id
1 'polypeptide(L)'
;MNDLINIQKLAVFDLDGTLWSVNSHYELLNLYYKTKFWTSFSYKFIAKIVPFFAIWLRNRYFSAVTDEYISTVTFPFDEQFVRLLEEKRKNGFFVLIVSNAPREIIVEKAAERLNCEYLCAQENKKLETVRKTYDYKSLFVCTDNKTDCDLLSDADDYYIVANKRNKFFFIERGFHVE
;
A
#
# COMPACT_ATOMS: atom_id res chain seq x y z
N MET A 1 12.60 1.18 -25.75
CA MET A 1 12.92 0.71 -24.39
C MET A 1 13.22 1.96 -23.60
N ASN A 2 12.45 2.24 -22.54
CA ASN A 2 12.86 3.29 -21.61
C ASN A 2 14.00 2.70 -20.77
N ASP A 3 15.09 3.45 -20.63
CA ASP A 3 16.20 3.05 -19.78
C ASP A 3 15.73 3.03 -18.31
N LEU A 4 16.07 1.96 -17.59
CA LEU A 4 15.73 1.82 -16.17
C LEU A 4 16.49 2.84 -15.33
N ILE A 5 15.84 3.33 -14.27
CA ILE A 5 16.47 4.24 -13.31
C ILE A 5 17.34 3.40 -12.37
N ASN A 6 18.66 3.66 -12.38
CA ASN A 6 19.63 2.92 -11.58
C ASN A 6 19.71 3.47 -10.14
N ILE A 7 19.37 2.63 -9.16
CA ILE A 7 19.34 2.97 -7.74
C ILE A 7 20.26 2.01 -6.96
N GLN A 8 21.13 2.51 -6.08
CA GLN A 8 21.95 1.59 -5.28
C GLN A 8 21.13 0.85 -4.21
N LYS A 9 20.29 1.58 -3.47
CA LYS A 9 19.44 1.06 -2.41
C LYS A 9 18.02 1.58 -2.56
N LEU A 10 17.04 0.70 -2.70
CA LEU A 10 15.63 1.02 -2.87
C LEU A 10 14.84 0.59 -1.63
N ALA A 11 14.03 1.49 -1.08
CA ALA A 11 13.13 1.19 0.03
C ALA A 11 11.69 1.39 -0.44
N VAL A 12 10.94 0.29 -0.52
CA VAL A 12 9.54 0.26 -0.94
C VAL A 12 8.62 0.21 0.27
N PHE A 13 7.65 1.10 0.32
CA PHE A 13 6.60 1.12 1.34
C PHE A 13 5.23 0.94 0.70
N ASP A 14 4.41 0.03 1.24
CA ASP A 14 2.97 0.05 0.97
C ASP A 14 2.32 1.27 1.67
N LEU A 15 1.16 1.66 1.16
CA LEU A 15 0.40 2.80 1.67
C LEU A 15 -0.70 2.37 2.63
N ASP A 16 -1.74 1.72 2.11
CA ASP A 16 -2.94 1.34 2.86
C ASP A 16 -2.62 0.21 3.83
N GLY A 17 -2.89 0.39 5.13
CA GLY A 17 -2.57 -0.60 6.16
C GLY A 17 -1.11 -0.61 6.64
N THR A 18 -0.24 0.16 5.96
CA THR A 18 1.19 0.30 6.29
C THR A 18 1.51 1.74 6.68
N LEU A 19 1.82 2.64 5.74
CA LEU A 19 2.07 4.06 6.08
C LEU A 19 0.81 4.74 6.62
N TRP A 20 -0.36 4.31 6.16
CA TRP A 20 -1.64 4.65 6.76
C TRP A 20 -2.18 3.48 7.56
N SER A 21 -2.72 3.75 8.74
CA SER A 21 -3.40 2.73 9.56
C SER A 21 -4.78 2.32 9.02
N VAL A 22 -5.23 2.96 7.94
CA VAL A 22 -6.53 2.74 7.30
C VAL A 22 -6.37 2.21 5.89
N ASN A 23 -7.44 1.62 5.37
CA ASN A 23 -7.54 1.26 3.97
C ASN A 23 -8.33 2.34 3.22
N SER A 24 -7.65 3.09 2.34
CA SER A 24 -8.22 4.24 1.63
C SER A 24 -9.45 3.88 0.78
N HIS A 25 -9.53 2.67 0.23
CA HIS A 25 -10.69 2.25 -0.56
C HIS A 25 -11.99 2.31 0.23
N TYR A 26 -11.97 1.82 1.48
CA TYR A 26 -13.17 1.76 2.31
C TYR A 26 -13.40 3.07 3.06
N GLU A 27 -12.34 3.72 3.51
CA GLU A 27 -12.47 4.94 4.28
C GLU A 27 -12.95 6.12 3.43
N LEU A 28 -12.49 6.24 2.18
CA LEU A 28 -13.03 7.25 1.25
C LEU A 28 -14.54 7.06 1.02
N LEU A 29 -14.99 5.82 0.85
CA LEU A 29 -16.41 5.53 0.67
C LEU A 29 -17.23 5.85 1.93
N ASN A 30 -16.69 5.54 3.11
CA ASN A 30 -17.32 5.92 4.38
C ASN A 30 -17.45 7.44 4.52
N LEU A 31 -16.39 8.19 4.21
CA LEU A 31 -16.38 9.65 4.29
C LEU A 31 -17.35 10.28 3.27
N TYR A 32 -17.29 9.84 2.01
CA TYR A 32 -18.11 10.39 0.93
C TYR A 32 -19.61 10.14 1.15
N TYR A 33 -19.98 8.91 1.48
CA TYR A 33 -21.38 8.52 1.72
C TYR A 33 -21.84 8.74 3.16
N LYS A 34 -20.98 9.30 4.03
CA LYS A 34 -21.26 9.56 5.46
C LYS A 34 -21.78 8.31 6.18
N THR A 35 -21.10 7.18 5.99
CA THR A 35 -21.50 5.88 6.51
C THR A 35 -20.31 5.17 7.17
N LYS A 36 -20.59 4.06 7.87
CA LYS A 36 -19.58 3.09 8.35
C LYS A 36 -19.76 1.71 7.72
N PHE A 37 -20.60 1.63 6.68
CA PHE A 37 -20.94 0.37 6.03
C PHE A 37 -19.70 -0.35 5.49
N TRP A 38 -18.79 0.35 4.83
CA TRP A 38 -17.65 -0.26 4.12
C TRP A 38 -16.58 -0.86 5.04
N THR A 39 -16.55 -0.46 6.31
CA THR A 39 -15.65 -1.03 7.34
C THR A 39 -16.38 -1.92 8.35
N SER A 40 -17.71 -2.05 8.22
CA SER A 40 -18.58 -2.82 9.10
C SER A 40 -18.31 -4.34 9.03
N PHE A 41 -18.75 -5.04 10.07
CA PHE A 41 -18.69 -6.51 10.10
C PHE A 41 -19.55 -7.16 9.00
N SER A 42 -20.74 -6.62 8.74
CA SER A 42 -21.64 -7.17 7.72
C SER A 42 -21.05 -7.07 6.32
N TYR A 43 -20.44 -5.93 5.97
CA TYR A 43 -19.77 -5.79 4.69
C TYR A 43 -18.55 -6.73 4.57
N LYS A 44 -17.72 -6.85 5.62
CA LYS A 44 -16.60 -7.80 5.65
C LYS A 44 -17.06 -9.24 5.46
N PHE A 45 -18.22 -9.61 6.03
CA PHE A 45 -18.82 -10.92 5.84
C PHE A 45 -19.28 -11.15 4.39
N ILE A 46 -19.97 -10.17 3.79
CA ILE A 46 -20.38 -10.21 2.38
C ILE A 46 -19.16 -10.35 1.47
N ALA A 47 -18.12 -9.55 1.70
CA ALA A 47 -16.87 -9.59 0.93
C ALA A 47 -16.15 -10.94 1.00
N LYS A 48 -16.33 -11.69 2.10
CA LYS A 48 -15.78 -13.04 2.23
C LYS A 48 -16.58 -14.10 1.48
N ILE A 49 -17.91 -13.98 1.44
CA ILE A 49 -18.80 -14.99 0.83
C ILE A 49 -18.92 -14.78 -0.67
N VAL A 50 -19.09 -13.53 -1.11
CA VAL A 50 -19.28 -13.16 -2.52
C VAL A 50 -18.25 -12.10 -2.94
N PRO A 51 -16.95 -12.45 -3.02
CA PRO A 51 -15.88 -11.49 -3.25
C PRO A 51 -16.03 -10.71 -4.56
N PHE A 52 -16.42 -11.39 -5.65
CA PHE A 52 -16.64 -10.73 -6.95
C PHE A 52 -17.72 -9.65 -6.87
N PHE A 53 -18.84 -9.95 -6.19
CA PHE A 53 -19.92 -8.97 -6.01
C PHE A 53 -19.47 -7.81 -5.13
N ALA A 54 -18.73 -8.08 -4.05
CA ALA A 54 -18.23 -7.04 -3.17
C ALA A 54 -17.22 -6.10 -3.87
N ILE A 55 -16.32 -6.65 -4.70
CA ILE A 55 -15.40 -5.85 -5.53
C ILE A 55 -16.19 -5.01 -6.52
N TRP A 56 -17.16 -5.60 -7.23
CA TRP A 56 -18.02 -4.88 -8.16
C TRP A 56 -18.78 -3.74 -7.47
N LEU A 57 -19.40 -4.01 -6.32
CA LEU A 57 -20.15 -3.04 -5.53
C LEU A 57 -19.25 -1.90 -5.06
N ARG A 58 -18.08 -2.22 -4.48
CA ARG A 58 -17.08 -1.23 -4.07
C ARG A 58 -16.67 -0.34 -5.24
N ASN A 59 -16.28 -0.93 -6.37
CA ASN A 59 -15.82 -0.18 -7.53
C ASN A 59 -16.94 0.71 -8.11
N ARG A 60 -18.19 0.22 -8.12
CA ARG A 60 -19.36 0.97 -8.59
C ARG A 60 -19.69 2.20 -7.74
N TYR A 61 -19.47 2.12 -6.43
CA TYR A 61 -19.63 3.27 -5.53
C TYR A 61 -18.40 4.18 -5.59
N PHE A 62 -17.21 3.61 -5.71
CA PHE A 62 -15.98 4.37 -5.81
C PHE A 62 -15.93 5.24 -7.08
N SER A 63 -16.51 4.77 -8.20
CA SER A 63 -16.57 5.53 -9.44
C SER A 63 -17.37 6.84 -9.35
N ALA A 64 -18.19 7.01 -8.30
CA ALA A 64 -18.91 8.27 -8.06
C ALA A 64 -18.09 9.29 -7.26
N VAL A 65 -16.99 8.86 -6.63
CA VAL A 65 -16.10 9.74 -5.86
C VAL A 65 -15.18 10.48 -6.83
N THR A 66 -15.32 11.80 -6.90
CA THR A 66 -14.53 12.65 -7.80
C THR A 66 -13.12 12.86 -7.27
N ASP A 67 -12.15 13.09 -8.16
CA ASP A 67 -10.79 13.40 -7.76
C ASP A 67 -10.72 14.74 -6.98
N GLU A 68 -11.63 15.68 -7.27
CA GLU A 68 -11.83 16.89 -6.47
C GLU A 68 -12.21 16.58 -5.02
N TYR A 69 -13.08 15.60 -4.78
CA TYR A 69 -13.38 15.20 -3.41
C TYR A 69 -12.16 14.52 -2.76
N ILE A 70 -11.50 13.61 -3.47
CA ILE A 70 -10.31 12.90 -2.96
C ILE A 70 -9.17 13.89 -2.62
N SER A 71 -9.04 14.98 -3.36
CA SER A 71 -8.04 16.02 -3.10
C SER A 71 -8.30 16.77 -1.79
N THR A 72 -9.51 16.75 -1.24
CA THR A 72 -9.81 17.32 0.09
C THR A 72 -9.55 16.36 1.25
N VAL A 73 -9.54 15.05 0.98
CA VAL A 73 -9.38 14.04 2.04
C VAL A 73 -7.90 13.87 2.41
N THR A 74 -7.66 13.73 3.70
CA THR A 74 -6.34 13.49 4.28
C THR A 74 -6.43 12.35 5.28
N PHE A 75 -5.62 11.30 5.07
CA PHE A 75 -5.47 10.23 6.05
C PHE A 75 -4.26 10.48 6.96
N PRO A 76 -4.37 10.13 8.25
CA PRO A 76 -3.25 10.22 9.17
C PRO A 76 -2.20 9.16 8.82
N PHE A 77 -0.93 9.56 8.89
CA PHE A 77 0.17 8.61 8.84
C PHE A 77 0.36 7.93 10.18
N ASP A 78 0.80 6.68 10.14
CA ASP A 78 1.32 6.01 11.31
C ASP A 78 2.75 6.51 11.57
N GLU A 79 2.94 7.19 12.70
CA GLU A 79 4.22 7.81 13.05
C GLU A 79 5.36 6.80 13.16
N GLN A 80 5.08 5.54 13.53
CA GLN A 80 6.11 4.51 13.63
C GLN A 80 6.70 4.22 12.24
N PHE A 81 5.84 4.06 11.23
CA PHE A 81 6.29 3.73 9.88
C PHE A 81 6.85 4.94 9.12
N VAL A 82 6.38 6.15 9.44
CA VAL A 82 7.05 7.37 8.98
C VAL A 82 8.47 7.46 9.55
N ARG A 83 8.69 7.15 10.83
CA ARG A 83 10.05 7.13 11.41
C ARG A 83 10.95 6.11 10.72
N LEU A 84 10.43 4.91 10.43
CA LEU A 84 11.16 3.88 9.67
C LEU A 84 11.52 4.35 8.26
N LEU A 85 10.59 5.02 7.58
CA LEU A 85 10.83 5.63 6.26
C LEU A 85 11.95 6.67 6.32
N GLU A 86 11.90 7.59 7.29
CA GLU A 86 12.95 8.60 7.49
C GLU A 86 14.30 7.97 7.85
N GLU A 87 14.30 6.88 8.61
CA GLU A 87 15.51 6.12 8.92
C GLU A 87 16.13 5.52 7.66
N LYS A 88 15.34 4.84 6.83
CA LYS A 88 15.82 4.28 5.56
C LYS A 88 16.36 5.38 4.64
N ARG A 89 15.66 6.52 4.55
CA ARG A 89 16.14 7.70 3.81
C ARG A 89 17.52 8.17 4.32
N LYS A 90 17.69 8.33 5.64
CA LYS A 90 18.97 8.71 6.25
C LYS A 90 20.08 7.69 5.99
N ASN A 91 19.72 6.41 5.87
CA ASN A 91 20.64 5.32 5.53
C ASN A 91 20.96 5.22 4.02
N GLY A 92 20.57 6.23 3.24
CA GLY A 92 20.88 6.37 1.83
C GLY A 92 19.98 5.56 0.90
N PHE A 93 18.82 5.10 1.37
CA PHE A 93 17.82 4.50 0.50
C PHE A 93 17.07 5.58 -0.29
N PHE A 94 16.84 5.31 -1.56
CA PHE A 94 15.80 5.95 -2.32
C PHE A 94 14.45 5.41 -1.86
N VAL A 95 13.58 6.29 -1.36
CA VAL A 95 12.28 5.91 -0.79
C VAL A 95 11.21 5.99 -1.87
N LEU A 96 10.45 4.91 -2.00
CA LEU A 96 9.38 4.75 -2.98
C LEU A 96 8.10 4.23 -2.30
N ILE A 97 6.97 4.88 -2.54
CA ILE A 97 5.66 4.32 -2.20
C ILE A 97 5.17 3.47 -3.37
N VAL A 98 4.75 2.23 -3.11
CA VAL A 98 4.13 1.38 -4.14
C VAL A 98 2.80 0.87 -3.62
N SER A 99 1.72 1.32 -4.24
CA SER A 99 0.37 1.07 -3.77
C SER A 99 -0.55 0.61 -4.89
N ASN A 100 -1.54 -0.22 -4.52
CA ASN A 100 -2.66 -0.60 -5.37
C ASN A 100 -3.93 0.22 -5.06
N ALA A 101 -3.76 1.43 -4.51
CA ALA A 101 -4.86 2.35 -4.26
C ALA A 101 -5.71 2.56 -5.55
N PRO A 102 -7.01 2.82 -5.41
CA PRO A 102 -7.95 2.78 -6.54
C PRO A 102 -7.79 3.96 -7.52
N ARG A 103 -7.10 5.01 -7.09
CA ARG A 103 -6.83 6.23 -7.87
C ARG A 103 -5.43 6.72 -7.56
N GLU A 104 -4.74 7.17 -8.59
CA GLU A 104 -3.37 7.66 -8.52
C GLU A 104 -3.21 8.86 -7.57
N ILE A 105 -4.16 9.82 -7.61
CA ILE A 105 -4.16 11.01 -6.76
C ILE A 105 -4.07 10.70 -5.25
N ILE A 106 -4.51 9.51 -4.82
CA ILE A 106 -4.40 9.07 -3.42
C ILE A 106 -2.93 8.84 -3.06
N VAL A 107 -2.21 8.14 -3.94
CA VAL A 107 -0.80 7.78 -3.75
C VAL A 107 0.08 9.01 -3.94
N GLU A 108 -0.18 9.81 -4.96
CA GLU A 108 0.49 11.08 -5.25
C GLU A 108 0.49 12.00 -4.03
N LYS A 109 -0.68 12.28 -3.46
CA LYS A 109 -0.79 13.17 -2.28
C LYS A 109 -0.08 12.61 -1.05
N ALA A 110 -0.03 11.28 -0.89
CA ALA A 110 0.72 10.67 0.19
C ALA A 110 2.23 10.88 -0.02
N ALA A 111 2.69 10.67 -1.24
CA ALA A 111 4.08 10.80 -1.65
C ALA A 111 4.58 12.25 -1.54
N GLU A 112 3.78 13.23 -1.97
CA GLU A 112 4.03 14.66 -1.81
C GLU A 112 4.21 15.04 -0.33
N ARG A 113 3.28 14.62 0.53
CA ARG A 113 3.33 14.91 1.97
C ARG A 113 4.56 14.31 2.66
N LEU A 114 5.09 13.21 2.13
CA LEU A 114 6.28 12.54 2.65
C LEU A 114 7.55 12.91 1.87
N ASN A 115 7.46 13.75 0.84
CA ASN A 115 8.55 14.10 -0.05
C ASN A 115 9.31 12.87 -0.57
N CYS A 116 8.60 11.97 -1.26
CA CYS A 116 9.15 10.76 -1.87
C CYS A 116 8.48 10.46 -3.21
N GLU A 117 9.06 9.51 -3.94
CA GLU A 117 8.55 9.06 -5.24
C GLU A 117 7.47 8.00 -5.04
N TYR A 118 6.67 7.76 -6.08
CA TYR A 118 5.62 6.73 -6.01
C TYR A 118 5.42 5.95 -7.32
N LEU A 119 4.86 4.75 -7.19
CA LEU A 119 4.30 3.98 -8.30
C LEU A 119 2.91 3.44 -7.93
N CYS A 120 1.99 3.51 -8.88
CA CYS A 120 0.72 2.81 -8.80
C CYS A 120 0.84 1.43 -9.46
N ALA A 121 0.37 0.39 -8.78
CA ALA A 121 0.41 -0.98 -9.27
C ALA A 121 -0.98 -1.63 -9.24
N GLN A 122 -1.20 -2.61 -10.11
CA GLN A 122 -2.34 -3.50 -9.97
C GLN A 122 -2.12 -4.46 -8.78
N GLU A 123 -3.21 -5.06 -8.30
CA GLU A 123 -3.14 -6.09 -7.25
C GLU A 123 -2.23 -7.26 -7.71
N ASN A 124 -1.32 -7.71 -6.83
CA ASN A 124 -0.29 -8.72 -7.12
C ASN A 124 0.72 -8.34 -8.22
N LYS A 125 0.87 -7.05 -8.55
CA LYS A 125 1.78 -6.58 -9.62
C LYS A 125 2.83 -5.58 -9.15
N LYS A 126 2.99 -5.38 -7.83
CA LYS A 126 3.92 -4.39 -7.29
C LYS A 126 5.37 -4.65 -7.70
N LEU A 127 5.87 -5.89 -7.56
CA LEU A 127 7.24 -6.22 -7.95
C LEU A 127 7.48 -6.00 -9.45
N GLU A 128 6.55 -6.43 -10.30
CA GLU A 128 6.62 -6.21 -11.75
C GLU A 128 6.67 -4.71 -12.08
N THR A 129 5.82 -3.91 -11.44
CA THR A 129 5.81 -2.45 -11.62
C THR A 129 7.13 -1.81 -11.19
N VAL A 130 7.71 -2.22 -10.06
CA VAL A 130 8.99 -1.69 -9.59
C VAL A 130 10.12 -2.03 -10.57
N ARG A 131 10.23 -3.29 -11.00
CA ARG A 131 11.31 -3.75 -11.91
C ARG A 131 11.21 -3.19 -13.35
N LYS A 132 10.03 -2.71 -13.76
CA LYS A 132 9.87 -2.00 -15.04
C LYS A 132 10.40 -0.57 -15.02
N THR A 133 10.58 0.00 -13.83
CA THR A 133 10.99 1.39 -13.66
C THR A 133 12.41 1.51 -13.10
N TYR A 134 12.77 0.66 -12.15
CA TYR A 134 14.01 0.75 -11.39
C TYR A 134 14.86 -0.51 -11.56
N ASP A 135 16.16 -0.30 -11.70
CA ASP A 135 17.18 -1.30 -11.46
C ASP A 135 17.87 -1.00 -10.13
N TYR A 136 18.02 -2.01 -9.26
CA TYR A 136 18.54 -1.82 -7.92
C TYR A 136 19.42 -2.97 -7.44
N LYS A 137 20.40 -2.63 -6.59
CA LYS A 137 21.30 -3.62 -5.97
C LYS A 137 20.80 -4.15 -4.63
N SER A 138 20.03 -3.34 -3.91
CA SER A 138 19.45 -3.75 -2.65
C SER A 138 18.04 -3.21 -2.47
N LEU A 139 17.18 -4.04 -1.92
CA LEU A 139 15.76 -3.79 -1.73
C LEU A 139 15.37 -3.98 -0.26
N PHE A 140 14.78 -2.92 0.30
CA PHE A 140 14.02 -2.96 1.55
C PHE A 140 12.52 -2.88 1.26
N VAL A 141 11.69 -3.66 1.97
CA VAL A 141 10.23 -3.66 1.79
C VAL A 141 9.50 -3.49 3.11
N CYS A 142 8.54 -2.58 3.19
CA CYS A 142 7.63 -2.44 4.32
C CYS A 142 6.17 -2.59 3.86
N THR A 143 5.45 -3.58 4.39
CA THR A 143 4.06 -3.88 3.95
C THR A 143 3.27 -4.66 5.02
N ASP A 144 1.95 -4.47 5.07
CA ASP A 144 0.99 -5.33 5.78
C ASP A 144 0.31 -6.35 4.85
N ASN A 145 0.52 -6.19 3.54
CA ASN A 145 -0.29 -6.82 2.52
C ASN A 145 0.20 -8.22 2.16
N LYS A 146 -0.72 -9.18 2.28
CA LYS A 146 -0.45 -10.60 2.03
C LYS A 146 -0.13 -10.91 0.57
N THR A 147 -0.54 -10.05 -0.35
CA THR A 147 -0.28 -10.21 -1.79
C THR A 147 1.12 -9.81 -2.19
N ASP A 148 1.84 -9.04 -1.35
CA ASP A 148 3.19 -8.55 -1.61
C ASP A 148 4.27 -9.61 -1.27
N CYS A 149 3.92 -10.90 -1.23
CA CYS A 149 4.87 -11.99 -0.94
C CYS A 149 5.99 -12.06 -1.98
N ASP A 150 5.71 -11.74 -3.24
CA ASP A 150 6.71 -11.69 -4.32
C ASP A 150 7.73 -10.58 -4.07
N LEU A 151 7.25 -9.39 -3.70
CA LEU A 151 8.07 -8.24 -3.34
C LEU A 151 8.92 -8.52 -2.10
N LEU A 152 8.33 -9.13 -1.07
CA LEU A 152 9.05 -9.55 0.15
C LEU A 152 10.11 -10.63 -0.13
N SER A 153 9.82 -11.57 -1.04
CA SER A 153 10.77 -12.65 -1.39
C SER A 153 11.99 -12.12 -2.15
N ASP A 154 11.85 -10.97 -2.82
CA ASP A 154 12.93 -10.31 -3.56
C ASP A 154 13.77 -9.36 -2.70
N ALA A 155 13.32 -9.07 -1.47
CA ALA A 155 13.95 -8.09 -0.60
C ALA A 155 15.14 -8.67 0.17
N ASP A 156 16.19 -7.86 0.37
CA ASP A 156 17.29 -8.22 1.27
C ASP A 156 16.91 -8.03 2.74
N ASP A 157 16.03 -7.07 3.00
CA ASP A 157 15.55 -6.69 4.33
C ASP A 157 14.09 -6.27 4.23
N TYR A 158 13.31 -6.53 5.28
CA TYR A 158 11.88 -6.20 5.26
C TYR A 158 11.33 -5.93 6.64
N TYR A 159 10.23 -5.17 6.67
CA TYR A 159 9.40 -4.97 7.85
C TYR A 159 7.95 -5.31 7.53
N ILE A 160 7.39 -6.29 8.22
CA ILE A 160 6.01 -6.72 8.01
C ILE A 160 5.12 -6.11 9.09
N VAL A 161 4.16 -5.29 8.67
CA VAL A 161 3.15 -4.71 9.56
C VAL A 161 2.08 -5.76 9.81
N ALA A 162 2.25 -6.53 10.89
CA ALA A 162 1.33 -7.62 11.22
C ALA A 162 0.51 -7.35 12.48
N ASN A 163 -0.77 -7.70 12.42
CA ASN A 163 -1.61 -7.94 13.57
C ASN A 163 -1.64 -9.44 13.93
N LYS A 164 -2.22 -9.78 15.08
CA LYS A 164 -2.33 -11.18 15.55
C LYS A 164 -2.98 -12.14 14.52
N ARG A 165 -3.80 -11.64 13.59
CA ARG A 165 -4.55 -12.45 12.62
C ARG A 165 -3.79 -12.70 11.32
N ASN A 166 -2.93 -11.78 10.87
CA ASN A 166 -2.13 -11.96 9.66
C ASN A 166 -0.70 -12.47 9.94
N LYS A 167 -0.19 -12.36 11.18
CA LYS A 167 1.14 -12.87 11.56
C LYS A 167 1.39 -14.32 11.14
N PHE A 168 0.44 -15.23 11.40
CA PHE A 168 0.56 -16.63 11.02
C PHE A 168 0.74 -16.84 9.51
N PHE A 169 0.06 -16.05 8.68
CA PHE A 169 0.15 -16.17 7.23
C PHE A 169 1.58 -15.92 6.73
N PHE A 170 2.25 -14.89 7.26
CA PHE A 170 3.61 -14.55 6.85
C PHE A 170 4.64 -15.56 7.37
N ILE A 171 4.45 -16.05 8.60
CA ILE A 171 5.31 -17.10 9.17
C ILE A 171 5.20 -18.41 8.36
N GLU A 172 3.99 -18.82 7.96
CA GLU A 172 3.79 -20.00 7.09
C GLU A 172 4.47 -19.87 5.72
N ARG A 173 4.73 -18.63 5.29
CA ARG A 173 5.45 -18.32 4.05
C ARG A 173 6.95 -18.13 4.24
N GLY A 174 7.46 -18.37 5.45
CA GLY A 174 8.89 -18.32 5.76
C GLY A 174 9.41 -16.94 6.16
N PHE A 175 8.54 -15.94 6.35
CA PHE A 175 8.96 -14.61 6.77
C PHE A 175 9.04 -14.50 8.30
N HIS A 176 10.06 -13.82 8.79
CA HIS A 176 10.17 -13.45 10.19
C HIS A 176 9.27 -12.24 10.48
N VAL A 177 8.45 -12.33 11.52
CA VAL A 177 7.54 -11.25 11.92
C VAL A 177 7.72 -10.99 13.41
N GLU A 178 8.17 -9.78 13.75
CA GLU A 178 8.32 -9.33 15.14
C GLU A 178 6.99 -9.34 15.92
#